data_AF-B0JLS8-F1
#
_entry.id   AF-B0JLS8-F1
#
_cell.length_a   1.000
_cell.length_b   1.000
_cell.length_c   1.000
_cell.angle_alpha   90.00
_cell.angle_beta   90.00
_cell.angle_gamma   90.00
#
_symmetry.space_group_name_H-M   'P 1'
#
loop_
_entity.id
_entity.type
_entity.pdbx_description
1 polymer ?
#
loop_
_entity_poly.entity_id
_entity_poly.type
_entity_poly.pdbx_seq_one_letter_code
_entity_poly.pdbx_strand_id
1 'polypeptide(L)'
;MQVKRRLAYIYGETPVEVLRHGHTVGFYFPVKQGSKSADIAALQAVAAQFEYLLSQKGISEDDIVREFRQMCEADRTNKRKDLDE
;
A
#
# COMPACT_ATOMS: atom_id res chain seq x y z
N MET A 1 17.48 -18.51 -36.58
CA MET A 1 18.04 -18.59 -35.22
C MET A 1 16.91 -18.31 -34.23
N GLN A 2 16.52 -19.33 -33.46
CA GLN A 2 15.71 -19.32 -32.23
C GLN A 2 14.39 -18.54 -32.19
N VAL A 3 13.33 -19.12 -32.77
CA VAL A 3 11.94 -18.84 -32.34
C VAL A 3 11.51 -19.94 -31.37
N LYS A 4 12.18 -19.99 -30.21
CA LYS A 4 11.81 -20.82 -29.06
C LYS A 4 12.25 -20.06 -27.82
N ARG A 5 11.31 -19.35 -27.19
CA ARG A 5 11.34 -18.78 -25.81
C ARG A 5 10.25 -17.71 -25.68
N ARG A 6 8.96 -18.07 -25.83
CA ARG A 6 7.85 -17.11 -25.67
C ARG A 6 7.13 -17.17 -24.32
N LEU A 7 7.32 -18.21 -23.52
CA LEU A 7 6.58 -18.40 -22.26
C LEU A 7 7.39 -18.06 -21.00
N ALA A 8 8.72 -18.14 -21.04
CA ALA A 8 9.56 -18.01 -19.84
C ALA A 8 9.45 -16.64 -19.14
N TYR A 9 9.23 -15.57 -19.90
CA TYR A 9 9.18 -14.20 -19.35
C TYR A 9 7.83 -13.85 -18.70
N ILE A 10 6.75 -14.55 -19.06
CA ILE A 10 5.41 -14.34 -18.46
C ILE A 10 5.34 -14.98 -17.06
N TYR A 11 6.12 -16.04 -16.83
CA TYR A 11 6.19 -16.74 -15.54
C TYR A 11 7.40 -16.32 -14.68
N GLY A 12 8.23 -15.40 -15.15
CA GLY A 12 9.35 -14.87 -14.38
C GLY A 12 8.90 -13.82 -13.36
N GLU A 13 9.64 -13.66 -12.26
CA GLU A 13 9.36 -12.62 -11.26
C GLU A 13 10.07 -11.29 -11.54
N THR A 14 10.91 -11.25 -12.57
CA THR A 14 11.71 -10.07 -12.93
C THR A 14 11.02 -9.27 -14.03
N PRO A 15 10.89 -7.94 -13.91
CA PRO A 15 10.41 -7.09 -15.00
C PRO A 15 11.24 -7.27 -16.27
N VAL A 16 10.58 -7.21 -17.42
CA VAL A 16 11.25 -7.33 -18.73
C VAL A 16 10.90 -6.16 -19.63
N GLU A 17 11.89 -5.73 -20.41
CA GLU A 17 11.71 -4.72 -21.45
C GLU A 17 11.07 -5.33 -22.70
N VAL A 18 10.10 -4.62 -23.27
CA VAL A 18 9.42 -5.00 -24.51
C VAL A 18 9.98 -4.16 -25.65
N LEU A 19 10.64 -4.83 -26.61
CA LEU A 19 11.29 -4.21 -27.75
C LEU A 19 10.49 -4.46 -29.05
N ARG A 20 10.34 -3.43 -29.89
CA ARG A 20 9.85 -3.54 -31.28
C ARG A 20 10.88 -2.92 -32.23
N HIS A 21 11.36 -3.69 -33.20
CA HIS A 21 12.43 -3.28 -34.13
C HIS A 21 13.69 -2.75 -33.41
N GLY A 22 14.02 -3.29 -32.24
CA GLY A 22 15.17 -2.85 -31.44
C GLY A 22 14.92 -1.60 -30.59
N HIS A 23 13.72 -1.01 -30.63
CA HIS A 23 13.34 0.13 -29.80
C HIS A 23 12.40 -0.30 -28.67
N THR A 24 12.62 0.25 -27.49
CA THR A 24 11.76 0.03 -26.31
C THR A 24 10.39 0.64 -26.53
N VAL A 25 9.37 -0.20 -26.48
CA VAL A 25 7.96 0.21 -26.58
C VAL A 25 7.23 0.09 -25.25
N GLY A 26 7.84 -0.53 -24.24
CA GLY A 26 7.28 -0.60 -22.89
C GLY A 26 8.00 -1.61 -22.00
N PHE A 27 7.45 -1.79 -20.81
CA PHE A 27 7.95 -2.73 -19.80
C PHE A 27 6.81 -3.63 -19.33
N TYR A 28 7.08 -4.92 -19.18
CA TYR A 28 6.17 -5.88 -18.57
C TYR A 28 6.63 -6.15 -17.13
N PHE A 29 5.77 -5.80 -16.18
CA PHE A 29 5.98 -6.07 -14.76
C PHE A 29 5.11 -7.27 -14.35
N PRO A 30 5.71 -8.42 -14.01
CA PRO A 30 4.94 -9.54 -13.50
C PRO A 30 4.39 -9.18 -12.12
N VAL A 31 3.08 -8.99 -12.03
CA VAL A 31 2.40 -8.87 -10.74
C VAL A 31 2.25 -10.30 -10.19
N LYS A 32 2.91 -10.59 -9.06
CA LYS A 32 2.77 -11.89 -8.41
C LYS A 32 1.27 -12.17 -8.22
N GLN A 33 0.75 -13.24 -8.82
CA GLN A 33 -0.60 -13.72 -8.54
C GLN A 33 -0.68 -14.43 -7.17
N GLY A 34 0.19 -14.03 -6.24
CA GLY A 34 0.18 -14.46 -4.85
C GLY A 34 -1.01 -13.82 -4.15
N SER A 35 -1.98 -14.67 -3.84
CA SER A 35 -3.19 -14.45 -3.06
C SER A 35 -3.29 -13.09 -2.38
N LYS A 36 -3.86 -12.12 -3.09
CA LYS A 36 -4.47 -10.92 -2.50
C LYS A 36 -5.28 -11.27 -1.25
N SER A 37 -5.89 -12.46 -1.23
CA SER A 37 -6.57 -13.03 -0.06
C SER A 37 -5.66 -13.33 1.14
N ALA A 38 -4.44 -13.84 0.96
CA ALA A 38 -3.51 -14.05 2.07
C ALA A 38 -2.97 -12.72 2.62
N ASP A 39 -2.70 -11.74 1.76
CA ASP A 39 -2.30 -10.40 2.21
C ASP A 39 -3.42 -9.73 3.01
N ILE A 40 -4.66 -9.82 2.51
CA ILE A 40 -5.85 -9.35 3.23
C ILE A 40 -6.01 -10.09 4.57
N ALA A 41 -5.85 -11.41 4.59
CA ALA A 41 -5.95 -12.21 5.82
C ALA A 41 -4.86 -11.83 6.83
N ALA A 42 -3.63 -11.58 6.37
CA ALA A 42 -2.54 -11.11 7.22
C ALA A 42 -2.84 -9.72 7.81
N LEU A 43 -3.36 -8.80 7.00
CA LEU A 43 -3.78 -7.47 7.47
C LEU A 43 -4.93 -7.56 8.49
N GLN A 44 -5.91 -8.44 8.25
CA GLN A 44 -7.01 -8.68 9.20
C GLN A 44 -6.52 -9.25 10.52
N ALA A 45 -5.55 -10.18 10.50
CA ALA A 45 -4.96 -10.74 11.72
C ALA A 45 -4.23 -9.68 12.53
N VAL A 46 -3.47 -8.80 11.87
CA VAL A 46 -2.80 -7.66 12.52
C VAL A 46 -3.83 -6.67 13.09
N ALA A 47 -4.89 -6.35 12.34
CA ALA A 47 -5.96 -5.47 12.81
C ALA A 47 -6.64 -6.03 14.07
N ALA A 48 -6.96 -7.32 14.08
CA ALA A 48 -7.56 -7.99 15.25
C ALA A 48 -6.63 -7.97 16.48
N GLN A 49 -5.32 -8.16 16.28
CA GLN A 49 -4.35 -8.03 17.36
C GLN A 49 -4.31 -6.60 17.92
N PHE A 50 -4.42 -5.59 17.05
CA PHE A 50 -4.41 -4.20 17.45
C PHE A 50 -5.66 -3.84 18.26
N GLU A 51 -6.84 -4.25 17.81
CA GLU A 51 -8.11 -4.09 18.56
C GLU A 51 -8.04 -4.73 19.95
N TYR A 52 -7.46 -5.92 20.05
CA TYR A 52 -7.24 -6.57 21.35
C TYR A 52 -6.36 -5.70 22.27
N LEU A 53 -5.22 -5.20 21.77
CA LEU A 53 -4.32 -4.35 22.57
C LEU A 53 -4.95 -3.02 22.97
N LEU A 54 -5.75 -2.41 22.09
CA LEU A 54 -6.47 -1.17 22.38
C LEU A 54 -7.54 -1.38 23.45
N SER A 55 -8.32 -2.46 23.35
CA SER A 55 -9.34 -2.80 24.34
C SER A 55 -8.75 -3.10 25.72
N GLN A 56 -7.58 -3.76 25.79
CA GLN A 56 -6.84 -3.97 27.04
C GLN A 56 -6.42 -2.65 27.70
N LYS A 57 -6.19 -1.60 26.90
CA LYS A 57 -5.87 -0.25 27.38
C LYS A 57 -7.12 0.60 27.65
N GLY A 58 -8.32 0.06 27.42
CA GLY A 58 -9.58 0.79 27.57
C GLY A 58 -9.76 1.90 26.54
N ILE A 59 -9.05 1.85 25.40
CA ILE A 59 -9.13 2.85 24.34
C ILE A 59 -10.21 2.39 23.35
N SER A 60 -11.23 3.22 23.14
CA SER A 60 -12.25 2.98 22.12
C SER A 60 -11.91 3.63 20.78
N GLU A 61 -12.55 3.17 19.71
CA GLU A 61 -12.46 3.81 18.38
C GLU A 61 -12.85 5.30 18.44
N ASP A 62 -13.90 5.63 19.21
CA ASP A 62 -14.35 7.01 19.40
C ASP A 62 -13.29 7.89 20.06
N ASP A 63 -12.52 7.34 21.01
CA ASP A 63 -11.42 8.08 21.64
C ASP A 63 -10.32 8.41 20.63
N ILE A 64 -9.97 7.46 19.77
CA ILE A 64 -8.96 7.63 18.71
C ILE A 64 -9.44 8.68 17.69
N VAL A 65 -10.68 8.57 17.23
CA VAL A 65 -11.26 9.51 16.26
C VAL A 65 -11.32 10.92 16.85
N ARG A 66 -11.71 11.05 18.12
CA ARG A 66 -11.76 12.34 18.83
C ARG A 66 -10.38 12.98 18.91
N GLU A 67 -9.36 12.24 19.35
CA GLU A 67 -7.99 12.74 19.46
C GLU A 67 -7.43 13.16 18.09
N PHE A 68 -7.63 12.33 17.06
CA PHE A 68 -7.20 12.66 15.70
C PHE A 68 -7.85 13.94 15.18
N ARG A 69 -9.16 14.13 15.39
CA ARG A 69 -9.87 15.36 14.99
C ARG A 69 -9.32 16.58 15.71
N GLN A 70 -9.08 16.49 17.01
CA GLN A 70 -8.47 17.57 17.79
C GLN A 70 -7.09 17.96 17.24
N MET A 71 -6.27 16.99 16.86
CA MET A 71 -4.97 17.25 16.21
C MET A 71 -5.14 17.97 14.87
N CYS A 72 -6.06 17.51 14.01
CA CYS A 72 -6.33 18.17 12.73
C CYS A 72 -6.87 19.61 12.89
N GLU A 73 -7.70 19.85 13.90
CA GLU A 73 -8.22 21.19 14.21
C GLU A 73 -7.11 22.10 14.73
N ALA A 74 -6.27 21.59 15.63
CA ALA A 74 -5.11 22.32 16.13
C ALA A 74 -4.17 22.74 15.00
N ASP A 75 -3.84 21.84 14.07
CA ASP A 75 -3.01 22.13 12.90
C ASP A 75 -3.61 23.23 12.01
N ARG A 76 -4.94 23.18 11.78
CA ARG A 76 -5.66 24.24 11.04
C ARG A 76 -5.61 25.58 11.74
N THR A 77 -5.72 25.61 13.06
CA THR A 77 -5.62 26.87 13.82
C THR A 77 -4.20 27.41 13.85
N ASN A 78 -3.19 26.55 13.89
CA ASN A 78 -1.79 26.96 13.86
C ASN A 78 -1.44 27.59 12.51
N LYS A 79 -1.85 26.95 11.40
CA LYS A 79 -1.66 27.46 10.05
C LYS A 79 -2.38 28.78 9.77
N ARG A 80 -3.44 29.10 10.52
CA ARG A 80 -4.11 30.41 10.44
C ARG A 80 -3.35 31.50 11.20
N LYS A 81 -2.73 31.17 12.34
CA LYS A 81 -1.89 32.12 13.09
C LYS A 81 -0.65 32.54 12.33
N ASP A 82 -0.03 31.62 11.57
CA ASP A 82 1.13 31.91 10.73
C ASP A 82 0.83 32.85 9.52
N LEU A 83 -0.44 33.20 9.28
CA LEU A 83 -0.86 34.13 8.22
C LEU A 83 -1.20 35.54 8.74
N ASP A 84 -1.28 35.71 10.06
CA ASP A 84 -1.63 36.97 10.73
C ASP A 84 -0.41 37.63 11.41
N GLU A 85 0.80 37.08 11.23
CA GLU A 85 2.11 37.61 11.69
C GLU A 85 3.03 37.93 10.50
#